data_AF-A0A9N9WWC6-F1
#
_entry.id   AF-A0A9N9WWC6-F1
#
_cell.length_a   1.000
_cell.length_b   1.000
_cell.length_c   1.000
_cell.angle_alpha   90.00
_cell.angle_beta   90.00
_cell.angle_gamma   90.00
#
_symmetry.space_group_name_H-M   'P 1'
#
loop_
_entity.id
_entity.type
_entity.pdbx_description
1 polymer ?
#
loop_
_entity_poly.entity_id
_entity_poly.type
_entity_poly.pdbx_seq_one_letter_code
_entity_poly.pdbx_strand_id
1 'polypeptide(L)'
;MKAFDDQIKSNSCALETGRRPLNCRKYFGSDHLKYKRQKRFRCKNKRIAALAQPRYYTPKYVPNEDWTWNQNIEIQRDFNLSTRIKMLSVPKVRKLTASYEDYKNTMNYEKLSNISNLMNYSMMTMYSRLANVQLSESRAPRRKWTQKDWQRHCEWLQKRACPKKIPNVKKPPRKIVPLNELETSIHQLSQPRHPVKKYRPTYGYQTAVRNASKQYIPTKRLIKLSEPKAVRGLEEENLLGDELKETFYANPKALTYNATDRIKQLASPKIQFKEKVLKVPPETTIYGVVKRALKASLSERTLNLSKPKIKDNDDDEEEKPAVSPKALKAKATPRILQLAQPRIL
;
A
#
# COMPACT_ATOMS: atom_id res chain seq x y z
N MET A 1 -13.96 -44.30 49.04
CA MET A 1 -13.61 -42.97 48.48
C MET A 1 -12.27 -43.00 47.75
N LYS A 2 -12.16 -43.76 46.65
CA LYS A 2 -11.05 -43.72 45.68
C LYS A 2 -11.56 -44.33 44.38
N ALA A 3 -12.15 -43.51 43.51
CA ALA A 3 -12.43 -43.83 42.11
C ALA A 3 -13.11 -42.61 41.46
N PHE A 4 -12.35 -41.59 41.04
CA PHE A 4 -12.89 -40.54 40.15
C PHE A 4 -11.83 -39.69 39.42
N ASP A 5 -10.62 -40.20 39.14
CA ASP A 5 -9.55 -39.36 38.54
C ASP A 5 -8.94 -39.86 37.21
N ASP A 6 -9.41 -40.96 36.61
CA ASP A 6 -8.72 -41.55 35.43
C ASP A 6 -9.38 -41.32 34.05
N GLN A 7 -10.33 -40.38 33.90
CA GLN A 7 -11.06 -40.20 32.63
C GLN A 7 -10.72 -38.97 31.76
N ILE A 8 -9.66 -38.20 32.05
CA ILE A 8 -9.39 -36.94 31.30
C ILE A 8 -8.12 -36.98 30.39
N LYS A 9 -7.41 -38.10 30.25
CA LYS A 9 -6.12 -38.14 29.50
C LYS A 9 -6.10 -38.84 28.13
N SER A 10 -7.22 -38.94 27.42
CA SER A 10 -7.19 -39.53 26.07
C SER A 10 -8.17 -38.89 25.08
N ASN A 11 -8.03 -37.58 24.80
CA ASN A 11 -8.73 -36.93 23.67
C ASN A 11 -8.00 -35.68 23.15
N SER A 12 -6.69 -35.81 22.88
CA SER A 12 -5.94 -34.74 22.19
C SER A 12 -4.86 -35.31 21.28
N CYS A 13 -5.22 -35.69 20.05
CA CYS A 13 -4.38 -35.64 18.83
C CYS A 13 -4.97 -36.52 17.72
N ALA A 14 -6.12 -36.15 17.13
CA ALA A 14 -6.53 -36.74 15.86
C ALA A 14 -7.64 -35.91 15.19
N LEU A 15 -7.35 -34.69 14.75
CA LEU A 15 -8.18 -34.05 13.73
C LEU A 15 -7.30 -33.42 12.64
N GLU A 16 -7.47 -34.01 11.45
CA GLU A 16 -7.51 -33.33 10.15
C GLU A 16 -6.20 -32.87 9.51
N THR A 17 -5.42 -33.84 9.02
CA THR A 17 -4.89 -33.72 7.66
C THR A 17 -5.44 -34.86 6.82
N GLY A 18 -6.55 -34.59 6.11
CA GLY A 18 -7.21 -35.51 5.18
C GLY A 18 -6.38 -35.81 3.94
N ARG A 19 -5.18 -36.39 4.09
CA ARG A 19 -4.44 -37.00 2.99
C ARG A 19 -4.43 -38.49 3.20
N ARG A 20 -5.37 -39.18 2.53
CA ARG A 20 -5.31 -40.63 2.36
C ARG A 20 -3.94 -40.97 1.79
N PRO A 21 -3.15 -41.87 2.41
CA PRO A 21 -1.94 -42.35 1.78
C PRO A 21 -2.36 -43.04 0.49
N LEU A 22 -1.94 -42.49 -0.66
CA LEU A 22 -2.11 -43.16 -1.94
C LEU A 22 -1.40 -44.50 -1.83
N ASN A 23 -2.18 -45.58 -1.88
CA ASN A 23 -1.70 -46.94 -2.07
C ASN A 23 -0.95 -46.97 -3.40
N CYS A 24 0.35 -46.68 -3.34
CA CYS A 24 1.25 -46.83 -4.46
C CYS A 24 1.41 -48.34 -4.66
N ARG A 25 0.63 -48.88 -5.60
CA ARG A 25 0.85 -50.21 -6.19
C ARG A 25 2.34 -50.35 -6.46
N LYS A 26 2.99 -51.30 -5.78
CA LYS A 26 4.39 -51.67 -6.01
C LYS A 26 4.53 -52.14 -7.46
N TYR A 27 4.88 -51.23 -8.37
CA TYR A 27 5.41 -51.61 -9.66
C TYR A 27 6.81 -52.20 -9.43
N PHE A 28 6.82 -53.53 -9.29
CA PHE A 28 8.02 -54.35 -9.32
C PHE A 28 8.78 -54.05 -10.62
N GLY A 29 9.96 -53.45 -10.51
CA GLY A 29 10.84 -53.22 -11.66
C GLY A 29 11.95 -52.19 -11.44
N SER A 30 11.80 -51.24 -10.50
CA SER A 30 12.76 -50.13 -10.38
C SER A 30 13.79 -50.24 -9.26
N ASP A 31 13.61 -51.14 -8.28
CA ASP A 31 14.44 -51.12 -7.06
C ASP A 31 15.82 -51.77 -7.25
N HIS A 32 15.94 -52.80 -8.10
CA HIS A 32 17.23 -53.41 -8.42
C HIS A 32 18.15 -52.45 -9.20
N LEU A 33 17.58 -51.63 -10.10
CA LEU A 33 18.34 -50.60 -10.84
C LEU A 33 18.72 -49.41 -9.94
N LYS A 34 17.87 -49.02 -8.98
CA LYS A 34 18.22 -48.02 -7.96
C LYS A 34 19.37 -48.50 -7.06
N TYR A 35 19.36 -49.77 -6.66
CA TYR A 35 20.42 -50.37 -5.85
C TYR A 35 21.77 -50.43 -6.61
N LYS A 36 21.76 -50.80 -7.90
CA LYS A 36 22.96 -50.76 -8.76
C LYS A 36 23.48 -49.34 -8.99
N ARG A 37 22.60 -48.33 -9.13
CA ARG A 37 23.01 -46.90 -9.24
C ARG A 37 23.59 -46.36 -7.93
N GLN A 38 23.02 -46.70 -6.77
CA GLN A 38 23.55 -46.29 -5.47
C GLN A 38 24.93 -46.87 -5.16
N LYS A 39 25.25 -48.10 -5.61
CA LYS A 39 26.60 -48.66 -5.47
C LYS A 39 27.66 -47.93 -6.30
N ARG A 40 27.30 -47.42 -7.49
CA ARG A 40 28.24 -46.69 -8.38
C ARG A 40 28.46 -45.23 -7.98
N PHE A 41 27.46 -44.59 -7.36
CA PHE A 41 27.55 -43.20 -6.88
C PHE A 41 27.52 -43.16 -5.34
N ARG A 42 28.50 -43.79 -4.70
CA ARG A 42 28.76 -43.56 -3.26
C ARG A 42 29.36 -42.17 -3.09
N CYS A 43 28.52 -41.14 -3.10
CA CYS A 43 28.88 -39.86 -2.53
C CYS A 43 29.12 -40.10 -1.03
N LYS A 44 30.39 -40.22 -0.59
CA LYS A 44 30.75 -40.47 0.82
C LYS A 44 30.16 -39.43 1.78
N ASN A 45 29.81 -38.25 1.25
CA ASN A 45 29.33 -37.13 2.01
C ASN A 45 27.79 -37.04 2.01
N LYS A 46 27.16 -37.37 3.15
CA LYS A 46 25.69 -37.42 3.34
C LYS A 46 24.99 -36.11 2.93
N ARG A 47 25.66 -34.97 3.12
CA ARG A 47 25.13 -33.64 2.76
C ARG A 47 24.92 -33.48 1.25
N ILE A 48 25.87 -33.95 0.43
CA ILE A 48 25.77 -33.84 -1.03
C ILE A 48 24.66 -34.76 -1.54
N ALA A 49 24.51 -35.95 -0.94
CA ALA A 49 23.41 -36.87 -1.26
C ALA A 49 22.04 -36.25 -0.94
N ALA A 50 21.92 -35.55 0.19
CA ALA A 50 20.69 -34.85 0.57
C ALA A 50 20.36 -33.68 -0.38
N LEU A 51 21.37 -32.94 -0.86
CA LEU A 51 21.18 -31.87 -1.83
C LEU A 51 20.83 -32.37 -3.23
N ALA A 52 21.24 -33.59 -3.58
CA ALA A 52 20.97 -34.21 -4.87
C ALA A 52 19.58 -34.87 -4.95
N GLN A 53 18.88 -35.04 -3.83
CA GLN A 53 17.49 -35.52 -3.85
C GLN A 53 16.56 -34.40 -4.33
N PRO A 54 15.76 -34.63 -5.40
CA PRO A 54 14.79 -33.65 -5.86
C PRO A 54 13.76 -33.41 -4.75
N ARG A 55 13.51 -32.15 -4.41
CA ARG A 55 12.55 -31.77 -3.36
C ARG A 55 11.11 -32.16 -3.68
N TYR A 56 10.78 -32.31 -4.97
CA TYR A 56 9.46 -32.69 -5.44
C TYR A 56 9.60 -33.70 -6.59
N TYR A 57 8.91 -34.83 -6.48
CA TYR A 57 8.77 -35.78 -7.58
C TYR A 57 7.60 -35.33 -8.45
N THR A 58 7.85 -34.42 -9.40
CA THR A 58 6.87 -34.16 -10.45
C THR A 58 7.06 -35.18 -11.57
N PRO A 59 6.00 -35.90 -12.00
CA PRO A 59 6.08 -36.74 -13.19
C PRO A 59 6.42 -35.84 -14.38
N LYS A 60 7.42 -36.26 -15.18
CA LYS A 60 7.98 -35.47 -16.30
C LYS A 60 6.96 -35.17 -17.41
N TYR A 61 5.83 -35.85 -17.40
CA TYR A 61 4.73 -35.71 -18.34
C TYR A 61 3.43 -35.92 -17.59
N VAL A 62 2.67 -34.85 -17.41
CA VAL A 62 1.21 -34.93 -17.24
C VAL A 62 0.66 -34.56 -18.61
N PRO A 63 -0.12 -35.43 -19.28
CA PRO A 63 -0.77 -35.05 -20.53
C PRO A 63 -1.58 -33.77 -20.28
N ASN A 64 -1.47 -32.79 -21.19
CA ASN A 64 -2.26 -31.56 -21.10
C ASN A 64 -3.73 -31.94 -21.20
N GLU A 65 -4.44 -31.91 -20.09
CA GLU A 65 -5.89 -31.84 -20.11
C GLU A 65 -6.27 -30.44 -20.57
N ASP A 66 -7.18 -30.34 -21.53
CA ASP A 66 -7.71 -29.09 -22.06
C ASP A 66 -8.58 -28.39 -21.00
N TRP A 67 -7.92 -27.72 -20.06
CA TRP A 67 -8.60 -26.93 -19.03
C TRP A 67 -9.19 -25.69 -19.68
N THR A 68 -10.52 -25.54 -19.65
CA THR A 68 -11.22 -24.33 -20.07
C THR A 68 -11.12 -23.28 -18.97
N TRP A 69 -10.34 -22.21 -19.21
CA TRP A 69 -10.06 -21.13 -18.27
C TRP A 69 -11.26 -20.17 -18.09
N ASN A 70 -12.41 -20.67 -17.62
CA ASN A 70 -13.59 -19.84 -17.33
C ASN A 70 -13.83 -19.61 -15.82
N GLN A 71 -12.81 -19.75 -14.99
CA GLN A 71 -12.88 -19.31 -13.60
C GLN A 71 -12.10 -18.01 -13.46
N ASN A 72 -12.74 -16.98 -12.88
CA ASN A 72 -12.03 -15.81 -12.37
C ASN A 72 -11.02 -16.30 -11.32
N ILE A 73 -9.78 -16.52 -11.73
CA ILE A 73 -8.70 -16.88 -10.82
C ILE A 73 -8.39 -15.61 -10.02
N GLU A 74 -9.12 -15.39 -8.94
CA GLU A 74 -8.60 -14.60 -7.84
C GLU A 74 -7.33 -15.30 -7.40
N ILE A 75 -6.19 -14.75 -7.79
CA ILE A 75 -4.88 -15.23 -7.34
C ILE A 75 -4.81 -14.91 -5.85
N GLN A 76 -5.38 -15.79 -5.02
CA GLN A 76 -5.13 -15.85 -3.59
C GLN A 76 -3.67 -16.24 -3.42
N ARG A 77 -2.80 -15.23 -3.42
CA ARG A 77 -1.42 -15.41 -2.99
C ARG A 77 -1.48 -15.62 -1.50
N ASP A 78 -1.08 -16.81 -1.06
CA ASP A 78 -0.78 -17.10 0.34
C ASP A 78 0.44 -16.28 0.76
N PHE A 79 0.24 -14.98 0.97
CA PHE A 79 1.24 -14.12 1.56
C PHE A 79 1.32 -14.52 3.03
N ASN A 80 2.26 -15.41 3.32
CA ASN A 80 2.78 -15.60 4.67
C ASN A 80 3.49 -14.32 5.10
N LEU A 81 2.69 -13.31 5.45
CA LEU A 81 3.16 -12.04 6.00
C LEU A 81 4.06 -12.37 7.18
N SER A 82 5.27 -11.81 7.17
CA SER A 82 6.15 -11.93 8.31
C SER A 82 5.40 -11.52 9.59
N THR A 83 5.70 -12.17 10.70
CA THR A 83 5.11 -11.87 12.01
C THR A 83 5.20 -10.37 12.33
N ARG A 84 6.31 -9.75 11.91
CA ARG A 84 6.51 -8.30 11.98
C ARG A 84 5.43 -7.50 11.24
N ILE A 85 5.14 -7.82 9.98
CA ILE A 85 4.14 -7.10 9.20
C ILE A 85 2.75 -7.32 9.78
N LYS A 86 2.42 -8.55 10.22
CA LYS A 86 1.15 -8.85 10.91
C LYS A 86 0.99 -8.02 12.20
N MET A 87 2.07 -7.84 12.97
CA MET A 87 2.02 -6.99 14.17
C MET A 87 1.92 -5.50 13.85
N LEU A 88 2.55 -5.04 12.76
CA LEU A 88 2.49 -3.64 12.33
C LEU A 88 1.16 -3.26 11.68
N SER A 89 0.41 -4.21 11.13
CA SER A 89 -0.93 -3.96 10.58
C SER A 89 -1.99 -3.73 11.66
N VAL A 90 -1.72 -4.11 12.90
CA VAL A 90 -2.68 -3.90 14.00
C VAL A 90 -2.70 -2.40 14.38
N PRO A 91 -3.87 -1.76 14.46
CA PRO A 91 -3.96 -0.39 14.94
C PRO A 91 -3.46 -0.26 16.38
N LYS A 92 -2.90 0.91 16.70
CA LYS A 92 -2.41 1.23 18.05
C LYS A 92 -3.55 1.20 19.06
N VAL A 93 -3.29 0.65 20.25
CA VAL A 93 -4.27 0.54 21.35
C VAL A 93 -5.03 1.85 21.62
N ARG A 94 -4.36 3.01 21.61
CA ARG A 94 -5.01 4.32 21.83
C ARG A 94 -6.10 4.68 20.81
N LYS A 95 -5.94 4.24 19.55
CA LYS A 95 -6.97 4.47 18.52
C LYS A 95 -8.16 3.56 18.74
N LEU A 96 -7.89 2.32 19.14
CA LEU A 96 -8.92 1.34 19.45
C LEU A 96 -9.72 1.73 20.71
N THR A 97 -9.08 2.27 21.76
CA THR A 97 -9.78 2.75 22.95
C THR A 97 -10.73 3.90 22.65
N ALA A 98 -10.31 4.87 21.83
CA ALA A 98 -11.18 5.97 21.40
C ALA A 98 -12.37 5.45 20.58
N SER A 99 -12.11 4.56 19.61
CA SER A 99 -13.17 3.94 18.81
C SER A 99 -14.14 3.13 19.69
N TYR A 100 -13.62 2.43 20.70
CA TYR A 100 -14.42 1.66 21.65
C TYR A 100 -15.38 2.58 22.43
N GLU A 101 -14.92 3.74 22.91
CA GLU A 101 -15.76 4.73 23.58
C GLU A 101 -16.85 5.28 22.66
N ASP A 102 -16.54 5.55 21.39
CA ASP A 102 -17.52 6.01 20.40
C ASP A 102 -18.60 4.95 20.16
N TYR A 103 -18.19 3.69 19.92
CA TYR A 103 -19.14 2.60 19.66
C TYR A 103 -19.94 2.18 20.89
N LYS A 104 -19.41 2.38 22.10
CA LYS A 104 -20.09 2.07 23.36
C LYS A 104 -21.44 2.78 23.46
N ASN A 105 -21.54 3.98 22.87
CA ASN A 105 -22.77 4.78 22.87
C ASN A 105 -23.74 4.36 21.75
N THR A 106 -23.29 3.67 20.70
CA THR A 106 -24.10 3.31 19.51
C THR A 106 -24.80 1.94 19.60
N MET A 107 -24.73 1.25 20.75
CA MET A 107 -25.38 -0.05 21.01
C MET A 107 -25.03 -1.21 20.04
N ASN A 108 -23.94 -1.12 19.28
CA ASN A 108 -23.50 -2.18 18.36
C ASN A 108 -22.57 -3.20 19.06
N TYR A 109 -23.15 -4.21 19.71
CA TYR A 109 -22.40 -5.22 20.48
C TYR A 109 -21.37 -6.03 19.67
N GLU A 110 -21.68 -6.39 18.43
CA GLU A 110 -20.74 -7.14 17.56
C GLU A 110 -19.47 -6.33 17.26
N LYS A 111 -19.64 -5.03 16.94
CA LYS A 111 -18.52 -4.12 16.68
C LYS A 111 -17.69 -3.92 17.95
N LEU A 112 -18.34 -3.78 19.11
CA LEU A 112 -17.66 -3.68 20.39
C LEU A 112 -16.83 -4.94 20.73
N SER A 113 -17.38 -6.12 20.47
CA SER A 113 -16.68 -7.40 20.64
C SER A 113 -15.45 -7.48 19.71
N ASN A 114 -15.62 -7.13 18.43
CA ASN A 114 -14.51 -7.11 17.47
C ASN A 114 -13.40 -6.13 17.88
N ILE A 115 -13.77 -4.93 18.33
CA ILE A 115 -12.81 -3.93 18.82
C ILE A 115 -12.10 -4.43 20.08
N SER A 116 -12.83 -5.05 21.02
CA SER A 116 -12.24 -5.66 22.23
C SER A 116 -11.21 -6.74 21.87
N ASN A 117 -11.52 -7.61 20.91
CA ASN A 117 -10.61 -8.63 20.41
C ASN A 117 -9.36 -8.00 19.76
N LEU A 118 -9.54 -6.96 18.94
CA LEU A 118 -8.46 -6.18 18.36
C LEU A 118 -7.59 -5.47 19.42
N MET A 119 -8.19 -4.98 20.50
CA MET A 119 -7.47 -4.36 21.62
C MET A 119 -6.59 -5.39 22.32
N ASN A 120 -7.13 -6.57 22.63
CA ASN A 120 -6.38 -7.66 23.24
C ASN A 120 -5.22 -8.12 22.33
N TYR A 121 -5.47 -8.26 21.03
CA TYR A 121 -4.43 -8.61 20.07
C TYR A 121 -3.34 -7.52 19.98
N SER A 122 -3.74 -6.25 19.88
CA SER A 122 -2.83 -5.09 19.83
C SER A 122 -1.96 -4.99 21.09
N MET A 123 -2.54 -5.20 22.27
CA MET A 123 -1.84 -5.21 23.56
C MET A 123 -0.76 -6.29 23.67
N MET A 124 -0.94 -7.42 22.97
CA MET A 124 0.05 -8.51 22.98
C MET A 124 1.16 -8.34 21.95
N THR A 125 1.06 -7.36 21.03
CA THR A 125 2.13 -7.08 20.08
C THR A 125 3.36 -6.48 20.75
N MET A 126 4.56 -6.81 20.26
CA MET A 126 5.81 -6.21 20.76
C MET A 126 5.82 -4.69 20.62
N TYR A 127 5.18 -4.15 19.59
CA TYR A 127 5.20 -2.72 19.29
C TYR A 127 4.30 -1.89 20.20
N SER A 128 3.23 -2.46 20.75
CA SER A 128 2.43 -1.76 21.77
C SER A 128 3.19 -1.65 23.09
N ARG A 129 3.92 -2.70 23.48
CA ARG A 129 4.81 -2.69 24.65
C ARG A 129 5.95 -1.67 24.50
N LEU A 130 6.62 -1.65 23.34
CA LEU A 130 7.68 -0.67 23.05
C LEU A 130 7.17 0.78 23.01
N ALA A 131 5.89 0.98 22.71
CA ALA A 131 5.29 2.32 22.70
C ALA A 131 4.97 2.85 24.11
N ASN A 132 5.28 2.09 25.19
CA ASN A 132 4.96 2.42 26.58
C ASN A 132 3.50 2.88 26.76
N VAL A 133 2.58 2.31 25.98
CA VAL A 133 1.15 2.57 26.14
C VAL A 133 0.67 1.64 27.24
N GLN A 134 0.90 2.02 28.49
CA GLN A 134 0.13 1.47 29.59
C GLN A 134 -1.32 1.96 29.40
N LEU A 135 -2.28 1.03 29.40
CA LEU A 135 -3.69 1.41 29.52
C LEU A 135 -3.78 2.25 30.79
N SER A 136 -4.38 3.44 30.73
CA SER A 136 -4.62 4.19 31.94
C SER A 136 -5.41 3.28 32.87
N GLU A 137 -4.84 2.93 34.02
CA GLU A 137 -5.62 2.34 35.11
C GLU A 137 -6.89 3.16 35.24
N SER A 138 -8.04 2.48 35.38
CA SER A 138 -9.35 3.12 35.53
C SER A 138 -9.16 4.29 36.47
N ARG A 139 -9.33 5.53 35.97
CA ARG A 139 -8.87 6.73 36.68
C ARG A 139 -9.40 6.63 38.10
N ALA A 140 -8.50 6.45 39.07
CA ALA A 140 -8.89 6.47 40.47
C ALA A 140 -9.78 7.71 40.67
N PRO A 141 -10.93 7.58 41.36
CA PRO A 141 -11.87 8.68 41.49
C PRO A 141 -11.09 9.92 41.89
N ARG A 142 -11.18 10.98 41.09
CA ARG A 142 -10.37 12.18 41.29
C ARG A 142 -10.61 12.64 42.72
N ARG A 143 -9.57 12.60 43.54
CA ARG A 143 -9.62 13.14 44.90
C ARG A 143 -10.13 14.57 44.79
N LYS A 144 -11.27 14.86 45.44
CA LYS A 144 -11.78 16.23 45.53
C LYS A 144 -10.66 17.10 46.10
N TRP A 145 -10.37 18.21 45.45
CA TRP A 145 -9.31 19.09 45.92
C TRP A 145 -9.62 19.59 47.31
N THR A 146 -8.64 19.51 48.20
CA THR A 146 -8.76 20.15 49.49
C THR A 146 -8.63 21.67 49.31
N GLN A 147 -9.09 22.45 50.29
CA GLN A 147 -8.95 23.90 50.26
C GLN A 147 -7.49 24.34 50.06
N LYS A 148 -6.54 23.61 50.66
CA LYS A 148 -5.10 23.84 50.49
C LYS A 148 -4.62 23.56 49.06
N ASP A 149 -5.15 22.51 48.42
CA ASP A 149 -4.82 22.20 47.02
C ASP A 149 -5.39 23.26 46.06
N TRP A 150 -6.58 23.77 46.36
CA TRP A 150 -7.20 24.87 45.61
C TRP A 150 -6.38 26.16 45.72
N GLN A 151 -5.92 26.52 46.93
CA GLN A 151 -5.03 27.68 47.12
C GLN A 151 -3.73 27.54 46.33
N ARG A 152 -3.05 26.38 46.40
CA ARG A 152 -1.85 26.09 45.59
C ARG A 152 -2.12 26.20 44.10
N HIS A 153 -3.30 25.78 43.65
CA HIS A 153 -3.68 25.91 42.25
C HIS A 153 -3.92 27.37 41.84
N CYS A 154 -4.58 28.18 42.68
CA CYS A 154 -4.75 29.60 42.44
C CYS A 154 -3.39 30.32 42.35
N GLU A 155 -2.45 30.02 43.25
CA GLU A 155 -1.07 30.55 43.20
C GLU A 155 -0.36 30.13 41.90
N TRP A 156 -0.51 28.87 41.51
CA TRP A 156 0.05 28.36 40.25
C TRP A 156 -0.54 29.06 39.02
N LEU A 157 -1.86 29.31 39.02
CA LEU A 157 -2.55 30.04 37.96
C LEU A 157 -2.06 31.49 37.91
N GLN A 158 -1.94 32.18 39.05
CA GLN A 158 -1.39 33.54 39.11
C GLN A 158 0.04 33.59 38.53
N LYS A 159 0.90 32.64 38.91
CA LYS A 159 2.26 32.54 38.39
C LYS A 159 2.32 32.31 36.87
N ARG A 160 1.37 31.55 36.31
CA ARG A 160 1.30 31.26 34.86
C ARG A 160 0.53 32.28 34.04
N ALA A 161 -0.39 33.02 34.67
CA ALA A 161 -1.16 34.08 34.04
C ALA A 161 -0.27 35.30 33.73
N CYS A 162 0.79 35.51 34.50
CA CYS A 162 1.82 36.48 34.17
C CYS A 162 2.40 36.18 32.77
N PRO A 163 2.42 37.15 31.84
CA PRO A 163 3.00 36.94 30.52
C PRO A 163 4.46 36.52 30.69
N LYS A 164 4.85 35.48 29.95
CA LYS A 164 6.26 35.03 29.95
C LYS A 164 7.12 36.21 29.51
N LYS A 165 8.01 36.68 30.37
CA LYS A 165 9.04 37.65 30.00
C LYS A 165 9.88 37.01 28.90
N ILE A 166 9.69 37.44 27.67
CA ILE A 166 10.53 37.02 26.56
C ILE A 166 11.93 37.53 26.93
N PRO A 167 12.94 36.66 27.12
CA PRO A 167 14.28 37.12 27.43
C PRO A 167 14.68 38.09 26.32
N ASN A 168 15.11 39.29 26.70
CA ASN A 168 15.59 40.28 25.75
C ASN A 168 16.98 39.83 25.28
N VAL A 169 16.99 38.80 24.44
CA VAL A 169 18.22 38.29 23.82
C VAL A 169 18.69 39.41 22.91
N LYS A 170 19.75 40.11 23.33
CA LYS A 170 20.44 41.10 22.50
C LYS A 170 20.78 40.37 21.20
N LYS A 171 20.17 40.80 20.09
CA LYS A 171 20.49 40.25 18.77
C LYS A 171 22.00 40.44 18.60
N PRO A 172 22.78 39.38 18.32
CA PRO A 172 24.20 39.55 18.10
C PRO A 172 24.39 40.60 16.99
N PRO A 173 25.35 41.53 17.14
CA PRO A 173 25.59 42.54 16.12
C PRO A 173 25.88 41.83 14.79
N ARG A 174 25.13 42.19 13.75
CA ARG A 174 25.39 41.69 12.40
C ARG A 174 26.70 42.32 11.93
N LYS A 175 27.75 41.52 11.78
CA LYS A 175 28.97 41.96 11.12
C LYS A 175 28.63 42.18 9.64
N ILE A 176 28.68 43.42 9.17
CA ILE A 176 28.56 43.73 7.75
C ILE A 176 29.93 43.42 7.16
N VAL A 177 29.99 42.39 6.32
CA VAL A 177 31.20 41.92 5.68
C VAL A 177 31.20 42.43 4.23
N PRO A 178 32.31 43.00 3.72
CA PRO A 178 32.38 43.45 2.33
C PRO A 178 32.20 42.28 1.35
N LEU A 179 31.67 42.57 0.15
CA LEU A 179 31.29 41.55 -0.83
C LEU A 179 32.45 40.59 -1.18
N ASN A 180 33.67 41.10 -1.32
CA ASN A 180 34.86 40.32 -1.68
C ASN A 180 35.13 39.17 -0.70
N GLU A 181 34.91 39.38 0.60
CA GLU A 181 35.08 38.32 1.61
C GLU A 181 33.95 37.28 1.56
N LEU A 182 32.76 37.68 1.07
CA LEU A 182 31.60 36.80 0.94
C LEU A 182 31.63 35.94 -0.33
N GLU A 183 32.41 36.30 -1.36
CA GLU A 183 32.46 35.56 -2.63
C GLU A 183 32.78 34.07 -2.43
N THR A 184 33.70 33.75 -1.53
CA THR A 184 34.08 32.37 -1.21
C THR A 184 32.92 31.59 -0.58
N SER A 185 32.19 32.23 0.34
CA SER A 185 31.03 31.63 1.02
C SER A 185 29.85 31.48 0.07
N ILE A 186 29.61 32.46 -0.80
CA ILE A 186 28.59 32.41 -1.86
C ILE A 186 28.89 31.25 -2.79
N HIS A 187 30.14 31.08 -3.23
CA HIS A 187 30.53 29.95 -4.07
C HIS A 187 30.32 28.61 -3.34
N GLN A 188 30.68 28.51 -2.07
CA GLN A 188 30.46 27.30 -1.26
C GLN A 188 28.96 26.97 -1.08
N LEU A 189 28.13 27.98 -0.85
CA LEU A 189 26.67 27.82 -0.72
C LEU A 189 25.97 27.55 -2.05
N SER A 190 26.56 28.02 -3.16
CA SER A 190 26.07 27.74 -4.51
C SER A 190 26.30 26.28 -4.93
N GLN A 191 27.24 25.60 -4.29
CA GLN A 191 27.45 24.17 -4.50
C GLN A 191 26.37 23.35 -3.77
N PRO A 192 25.86 22.28 -4.39
CA PRO A 192 24.90 21.41 -3.73
C PRO A 192 25.52 20.80 -2.48
N ARG A 193 24.85 20.94 -1.33
CA ARG A 193 25.29 20.45 -0.02
C ARG A 193 25.73 18.98 -0.04
N HIS A 194 25.11 18.20 -0.93
CA HIS A 194 25.57 16.88 -1.31
C HIS A 194 25.67 16.83 -2.82
N PRO A 195 26.88 16.73 -3.41
CA PRO A 195 27.01 16.50 -4.84
C PRO A 195 26.37 15.15 -5.14
N VAL A 196 25.15 15.18 -5.66
CA VAL A 196 24.46 13.98 -6.12
C VAL A 196 25.35 13.42 -7.23
N LYS A 197 26.03 12.30 -6.97
CA LYS A 197 26.74 11.55 -8.01
C LYS A 197 25.75 11.41 -9.16
N LYS A 198 26.03 12.05 -10.31
CA LYS A 198 25.13 12.11 -11.47
C LYS A 198 24.40 10.77 -11.58
N TYR A 199 23.08 10.85 -11.55
CA TYR A 199 22.15 9.72 -11.64
C TYR A 199 22.73 8.72 -12.65
N ARG A 200 23.27 7.59 -12.19
CA ARG A 200 23.50 6.46 -13.10
C ARG A 200 22.09 6.03 -13.48
N PRO A 201 21.67 6.11 -14.75
CA PRO A 201 20.34 5.64 -15.13
C PRO A 201 20.30 4.15 -14.81
N THR A 202 19.68 3.79 -13.69
CA THR A 202 19.51 2.41 -13.24
C THR A 202 18.62 1.61 -14.19
N TYR A 203 17.93 2.32 -15.10
CA TYR A 203 17.02 1.79 -16.11
C TYR A 203 17.35 2.28 -17.53
N GLY A 204 18.59 2.68 -17.78
CA GLY A 204 19.07 2.73 -19.17
C GLY A 204 19.32 1.30 -19.62
N TYR A 205 18.61 0.83 -20.65
CA TYR A 205 19.03 -0.35 -21.40
C TYR A 205 20.45 -0.10 -21.90
N GLN A 206 21.44 -0.48 -21.10
CA GLN A 206 22.81 -0.55 -21.58
C GLN A 206 22.82 -1.74 -22.53
N THR A 207 22.64 -1.49 -23.81
CA THR A 207 23.10 -2.34 -24.92
C THR A 207 24.64 -2.43 -24.94
N ALA A 208 25.28 -2.35 -23.78
CA ALA A 208 26.70 -2.58 -23.61
C ALA A 208 26.91 -4.10 -23.63
N VAL A 209 26.85 -4.67 -24.82
CA VAL A 209 27.47 -5.96 -25.11
C VAL A 209 28.88 -5.89 -24.54
N ARG A 210 29.20 -6.77 -23.57
CA ARG A 210 30.51 -6.76 -22.89
C ARG A 210 31.62 -6.76 -23.95
N ASN A 211 32.73 -6.07 -23.70
CA ASN A 211 33.84 -6.02 -24.67
C ASN A 211 34.32 -7.43 -25.07
N ALA A 212 34.32 -8.38 -24.13
CA ALA A 212 34.60 -9.80 -24.41
C ALA A 212 33.61 -10.43 -25.41
N SER A 213 32.35 -10.02 -25.39
CA SER A 213 31.32 -10.50 -26.32
C SER A 213 31.46 -9.85 -27.71
N LYS A 214 32.04 -8.65 -27.82
CA LYS A 214 32.37 -8.02 -29.11
C LYS A 214 33.55 -8.69 -29.81
N GLN A 215 34.50 -9.20 -29.04
CA GLN A 215 35.69 -9.90 -29.54
C GLN A 215 35.52 -11.42 -29.59
N TYR A 216 34.32 -11.93 -29.28
CA TYR A 216 34.08 -13.37 -29.21
C TYR A 216 34.00 -13.97 -30.61
N ILE A 217 34.93 -14.88 -30.91
CA ILE A 217 34.89 -15.69 -32.13
C ILE A 217 33.85 -16.81 -31.90
N PRO A 218 32.76 -16.87 -32.69
CA PRO A 218 31.72 -17.86 -32.50
C PRO A 218 32.27 -19.27 -32.71
N THR A 219 31.90 -20.20 -31.83
CA THR A 219 32.24 -21.62 -31.99
C THR A 219 31.58 -22.20 -33.25
N LYS A 220 32.19 -23.23 -33.85
CA LYS A 220 31.64 -23.96 -35.00
C LYS A 220 30.17 -24.39 -34.80
N ARG A 221 29.80 -24.73 -33.55
CA ARG A 221 28.42 -25.07 -33.17
C ARG A 221 27.47 -23.88 -33.26
N LEU A 222 27.88 -22.69 -32.81
CA LEU A 222 27.06 -21.47 -32.92
C LEU A 222 26.86 -21.08 -34.37
N ILE A 223 27.89 -21.21 -35.21
CA ILE A 223 27.79 -20.98 -36.66
C ILE A 223 26.73 -21.92 -37.26
N LYS A 224 26.79 -23.21 -36.95
CA LYS A 224 25.80 -24.21 -37.38
C LYS A 224 24.37 -23.97 -36.87
N LEU A 225 24.23 -23.32 -35.70
CA LEU A 225 22.91 -22.97 -35.15
C LEU A 225 22.37 -21.66 -35.74
N SER A 226 23.24 -20.75 -36.16
CA SER A 226 22.87 -19.51 -36.84
C SER A 226 22.53 -19.70 -38.32
N GLU A 227 22.98 -20.82 -38.92
CA GLU A 227 22.51 -21.22 -40.23
C GLU A 227 20.97 -21.35 -40.19
N PRO A 228 20.25 -20.71 -41.12
CA PRO A 228 18.80 -20.85 -41.18
C PRO A 228 18.50 -22.33 -41.31
N LYS A 229 17.75 -22.85 -40.33
CA LYS A 229 17.38 -24.26 -40.32
C LYS A 229 16.55 -24.48 -41.58
N ALA A 230 17.13 -25.18 -42.57
CA ALA A 230 16.41 -25.55 -43.78
C ALA A 230 15.09 -26.16 -43.33
N VAL A 231 13.99 -25.50 -43.68
CA VAL A 231 12.65 -25.98 -43.37
C VAL A 231 12.56 -27.33 -44.07
N ARG A 232 12.62 -28.39 -43.26
CA ARG A 232 12.56 -29.76 -43.75
C ARG A 232 11.14 -29.92 -44.30
N GLY A 233 10.98 -29.81 -45.62
CA GLY A 233 9.68 -30.00 -46.31
C GLY A 233 9.22 -28.92 -47.29
N LEU A 234 10.09 -28.11 -47.92
CA LEU A 234 9.71 -27.25 -49.05
C LEU A 234 9.88 -27.92 -50.44
N GLU A 235 10.12 -29.22 -50.49
CA GLU A 235 10.03 -29.99 -51.75
C GLU A 235 8.66 -30.70 -51.92
N GLU A 236 7.75 -30.54 -50.96
CA GLU A 236 6.36 -31.02 -51.07
C GLU A 236 5.40 -29.85 -51.33
N GLU A 237 5.58 -29.17 -52.46
CA GLU A 237 4.66 -28.10 -52.91
C GLU A 237 3.22 -28.59 -53.18
N ASN A 238 2.95 -29.90 -53.08
CA ASN A 238 1.67 -30.50 -53.46
C ASN A 238 0.95 -31.30 -52.35
N LEU A 239 1.51 -31.41 -51.12
CA LEU A 239 0.86 -32.16 -50.02
C LEU A 239 0.40 -31.32 -48.82
N LEU A 240 0.75 -30.04 -48.76
CA LEU A 240 0.12 -29.09 -47.83
C LEU A 240 -1.11 -28.44 -48.48
N GLY A 241 -2.05 -29.31 -48.86
CA GLY A 241 -3.41 -28.93 -49.22
C GLY A 241 -4.13 -28.38 -48.00
N ASP A 242 -4.58 -27.13 -48.14
CA ASP A 242 -5.65 -26.46 -47.38
C ASP A 242 -5.42 -26.09 -45.91
N GLU A 243 -4.72 -26.85 -45.08
CA GLU A 243 -4.69 -26.58 -43.62
C GLU A 243 -3.84 -25.37 -43.20
N LEU A 244 -2.75 -25.03 -43.91
CA LEU A 244 -1.93 -23.86 -43.56
C LEU A 244 -2.42 -22.55 -44.19
N LYS A 245 -3.21 -22.61 -45.27
CA LYS A 245 -3.82 -21.41 -45.88
C LYS A 245 -4.86 -20.78 -44.96
N GLU A 246 -5.51 -21.55 -44.10
CA GLU A 246 -6.50 -21.05 -43.14
C GLU A 246 -5.90 -20.20 -42.03
N THR A 247 -4.64 -20.43 -41.63
CA THR A 247 -4.03 -19.70 -40.51
C THR A 247 -3.69 -18.23 -40.82
N PHE A 248 -3.66 -17.86 -42.11
CA PHE A 248 -3.41 -16.48 -42.55
C PHE A 248 -4.57 -15.89 -43.38
N TYR A 249 -5.72 -16.58 -43.44
CA TYR A 249 -6.88 -16.09 -44.17
C TYR A 249 -7.56 -14.96 -43.38
N ALA A 250 -7.19 -13.71 -43.69
CA ALA A 250 -7.90 -12.54 -43.18
C ALA A 250 -9.35 -12.59 -43.66
N ASN A 251 -10.30 -12.44 -42.73
CA ASN A 251 -11.73 -12.45 -43.06
C ASN A 251 -12.01 -11.46 -44.22
N PRO A 252 -12.71 -11.85 -45.30
CA PRO A 252 -12.96 -10.97 -46.46
C PRO A 252 -13.71 -9.67 -46.07
N LYS A 253 -14.48 -9.70 -44.98
CA LYS A 253 -15.10 -8.49 -44.42
C LYS A 253 -14.09 -7.52 -43.81
N ALA A 254 -12.97 -8.01 -43.27
CA ALA A 254 -11.91 -7.16 -42.73
C ALA A 254 -11.16 -6.42 -43.85
N LEU A 255 -11.02 -7.05 -45.02
CA LEU A 255 -10.40 -6.44 -46.22
C LEU A 255 -11.27 -5.32 -46.82
N THR A 256 -12.60 -5.40 -46.69
CA THR A 256 -13.56 -4.45 -47.25
C THR A 256 -14.12 -3.46 -46.21
N TYR A 257 -13.66 -3.53 -44.96
CA TYR A 257 -14.19 -2.71 -43.87
C TYR A 257 -13.73 -1.25 -43.98
N ASN A 258 -14.69 -0.35 -44.18
CA ASN A 258 -14.45 1.08 -44.08
C ASN A 258 -14.36 1.49 -42.60
N ALA A 259 -13.17 1.90 -42.16
CA ALA A 259 -12.95 2.34 -40.79
C ALA A 259 -13.87 3.54 -40.43
N THR A 260 -14.55 3.45 -39.29
CA THR A 260 -15.34 4.56 -38.74
C THR A 260 -14.46 5.76 -38.39
N ASP A 261 -15.04 6.96 -38.37
CA ASP A 261 -14.28 8.18 -38.07
C ASP A 261 -13.61 8.15 -36.70
N ARG A 262 -14.22 7.46 -35.72
CA ARG A 262 -13.61 7.22 -34.41
C ARG A 262 -12.34 6.35 -34.51
N ILE A 263 -12.35 5.31 -35.33
CA ILE A 263 -11.16 4.46 -35.56
C ILE A 263 -10.08 5.27 -36.26
N LYS A 264 -10.43 6.11 -37.24
CA LYS A 264 -9.49 7.03 -37.90
C LYS A 264 -8.87 8.02 -36.90
N GLN A 265 -9.67 8.59 -35.98
CA GLN A 265 -9.18 9.47 -34.92
C GLN A 265 -8.23 8.74 -33.95
N LEU A 266 -8.55 7.51 -33.56
CA LEU A 266 -7.70 6.71 -32.67
C LEU A 266 -6.41 6.24 -33.34
N ALA A 267 -6.47 5.93 -34.64
CA ALA A 267 -5.32 5.55 -35.45
C ALA A 267 -4.43 6.75 -35.79
N SER A 268 -4.98 7.96 -35.79
CA SER A 268 -4.16 9.16 -35.90
C SER A 268 -3.17 9.19 -34.72
N PRO A 269 -1.86 9.35 -34.97
CA PRO A 269 -0.90 9.39 -33.89
C PRO A 269 -1.33 10.51 -32.94
N LYS A 270 -1.52 10.18 -31.65
CA LYS A 270 -1.73 11.20 -30.64
C LYS A 270 -0.64 12.23 -30.85
N ILE A 271 -1.03 13.45 -31.24
CA ILE A 271 -0.11 14.57 -31.41
C ILE A 271 0.59 14.66 -30.07
N GLN A 272 1.77 14.07 -29.97
CA GLN A 272 2.62 14.25 -28.83
C GLN A 272 2.81 15.75 -28.81
N PHE A 273 2.28 16.40 -27.77
CA PHE A 273 2.55 17.80 -27.51
C PHE A 273 4.07 17.88 -27.37
N LYS A 274 4.76 18.03 -28.51
CA LYS A 274 6.17 18.38 -28.59
C LYS A 274 6.23 19.70 -27.87
N GLU A 275 6.66 19.63 -26.62
CA GLU A 275 7.20 20.71 -25.79
C GLU A 275 7.02 22.10 -26.40
N LYS A 276 5.77 22.56 -26.51
CA LYS A 276 5.46 23.96 -26.26
C LYS A 276 5.39 24.07 -24.74
N VAL A 277 6.51 23.77 -24.09
CA VAL A 277 6.87 24.40 -22.84
C VAL A 277 6.83 25.88 -23.19
N LEU A 278 5.73 26.51 -22.80
CA LEU A 278 5.47 27.92 -22.93
C LEU A 278 6.70 28.63 -22.36
N LYS A 279 7.57 29.16 -23.24
CA LYS A 279 8.59 30.15 -22.86
C LYS A 279 7.96 31.46 -22.36
N VAL A 280 6.64 31.57 -22.40
CA VAL A 280 5.88 32.67 -21.84
C VAL A 280 5.58 32.31 -20.39
N PRO A 281 6.23 32.97 -19.39
CA PRO A 281 5.82 32.81 -18.01
C PRO A 281 4.32 33.10 -17.93
N PRO A 282 3.53 32.32 -17.16
CA PRO A 282 2.12 32.62 -17.00
C PRO A 282 2.04 34.06 -16.53
N GLU A 283 1.26 34.90 -17.22
CA GLU A 283 0.98 36.25 -16.76
C GLU A 283 0.30 36.14 -15.39
N THR A 284 1.12 36.23 -14.35
CA THR A 284 0.70 36.22 -12.97
C THR A 284 0.40 37.64 -12.55
N THR A 285 -0.63 37.80 -11.74
CA THR A 285 -0.87 39.06 -11.04
C THR A 285 0.21 39.30 -10.00
N ILE A 286 0.24 40.49 -9.38
CA ILE A 286 1.15 40.85 -8.28
C ILE A 286 1.07 39.80 -7.14
N TYR A 287 -0.06 39.11 -7.01
CA TYR A 287 -0.31 38.06 -6.02
C TYR A 287 0.04 36.63 -6.49
N GLY A 288 0.70 36.46 -7.63
CA GLY A 288 1.10 35.16 -8.15
C GLY A 288 -0.04 34.32 -8.77
N VAL A 289 -1.24 34.89 -8.92
CA VAL A 289 -2.37 34.19 -9.53
C VAL A 289 -2.34 34.34 -11.04
N VAL A 290 -2.42 33.22 -11.77
CA VAL A 290 -2.45 33.25 -13.24
C VAL A 290 -3.71 33.96 -13.71
N LYS A 291 -3.62 34.96 -14.61
CA LYS A 291 -4.77 35.72 -15.10
C LYS A 291 -5.88 34.85 -15.71
N ARG A 292 -5.53 33.67 -16.27
CA ARG A 292 -6.51 32.69 -16.77
C ARG A 292 -7.34 32.05 -15.66
N ALA A 293 -6.77 31.86 -14.47
CA ALA A 293 -7.51 31.35 -13.32
C ALA A 293 -8.59 32.34 -12.86
N LEU A 294 -8.34 33.64 -12.96
CA LEU A 294 -9.34 34.68 -12.66
C LEU A 294 -10.50 34.71 -13.66
N LYS A 295 -10.26 34.26 -14.91
CA LYS A 295 -11.26 34.18 -15.98
C LYS A 295 -11.91 32.80 -16.10
N ALA A 296 -11.49 31.82 -15.28
CA ALA A 296 -12.00 30.46 -15.37
C ALA A 296 -13.43 30.43 -14.79
N SER A 297 -14.42 30.20 -15.65
CA SER A 297 -15.78 29.91 -15.23
C SER A 297 -15.91 28.42 -14.86
N LEU A 298 -16.70 28.12 -13.83
CA LEU A 298 -17.02 26.75 -13.44
C LEU A 298 -17.77 26.03 -14.58
N SER A 299 -17.51 24.74 -14.75
CA SER A 299 -18.31 23.92 -15.67
C SER A 299 -19.74 23.74 -15.12
N GLU A 300 -20.72 23.56 -16.01
CA GLU A 300 -22.13 23.34 -15.62
C GLU A 300 -22.27 22.18 -14.63
N ARG A 301 -21.48 21.11 -14.79
CA ARG A 301 -21.45 19.98 -13.86
C ARG A 301 -21.00 20.40 -12.46
N THR A 302 -19.92 21.17 -12.35
CA THR A 302 -19.46 21.68 -11.06
C THR A 302 -20.47 22.66 -10.45
N LEU A 303 -21.15 23.44 -11.27
CA LEU A 303 -22.23 24.34 -10.86
C LEU A 303 -23.42 23.53 -10.29
N ASN A 304 -23.81 22.44 -10.95
CA ASN A 304 -24.86 21.55 -10.47
C ASN A 304 -24.47 20.77 -9.21
N LEU A 305 -23.21 20.35 -9.08
CA LEU A 305 -22.72 19.71 -7.85
C LEU A 305 -22.58 20.70 -6.68
N SER A 306 -22.35 21.98 -6.98
CA SER A 306 -22.27 23.03 -5.95
C SER A 306 -23.65 23.47 -5.45
N LYS A 307 -24.71 23.21 -6.21
CA LYS A 307 -26.07 23.40 -5.71
C LYS A 307 -26.28 22.41 -4.56
N PRO A 308 -26.72 22.88 -3.38
CA PRO A 308 -27.05 21.98 -2.29
C PRO A 308 -28.08 20.97 -2.79
N LYS A 309 -27.86 19.70 -2.46
CA LYS A 309 -28.80 18.65 -2.81
C LYS A 309 -30.06 18.90 -1.99
N ILE A 310 -31.09 19.46 -2.62
CA ILE A 310 -32.41 19.59 -2.02
C ILE A 310 -32.87 18.16 -1.81
N LYS A 311 -32.94 17.74 -0.56
CA LYS A 311 -33.54 16.47 -0.22
C LYS A 311 -35.04 16.70 -0.20
N ASP A 312 -35.72 16.21 -1.23
CA ASP A 312 -37.18 16.20 -1.27
C ASP A 312 -37.64 15.25 -0.17
N ASN A 313 -38.10 15.83 0.94
CA ASN A 313 -38.68 15.16 2.10
C ASN A 313 -37.78 14.10 2.75
N ASP A 314 -36.81 14.56 3.53
CA ASP A 314 -36.39 13.78 4.69
C ASP A 314 -37.55 13.79 5.70
N ASP A 315 -38.42 12.78 5.63
CA ASP A 315 -39.25 12.30 6.75
C ASP A 315 -38.38 11.68 7.87
N ASP A 316 -37.07 11.85 7.80
CA ASP A 316 -36.22 11.78 8.97
C ASP A 316 -36.52 13.02 9.83
N GLU A 317 -37.53 12.90 10.69
CA GLU A 317 -37.56 13.62 11.97
C GLU A 317 -36.26 13.27 12.73
N GLU A 318 -35.11 13.80 12.30
CA GLU A 318 -34.02 14.09 13.21
C GLU A 318 -34.67 14.88 14.34
N GLU A 319 -34.84 14.23 15.48
CA GLU A 319 -35.32 14.82 16.72
C GLU A 319 -34.69 16.20 16.82
N LYS A 320 -35.46 17.25 16.48
CA LYS A 320 -35.06 18.64 16.71
C LYS A 320 -34.55 18.63 18.13
N PRO A 321 -33.27 19.00 18.38
CA PRO A 321 -32.64 18.77 19.66
C PRO A 321 -33.61 19.30 20.71
N ALA A 322 -34.14 18.41 21.55
CA ALA A 322 -35.27 18.72 22.40
C ALA A 322 -34.83 19.80 23.40
N VAL A 323 -34.97 21.06 23.01
CA VAL A 323 -34.63 22.20 23.84
C VAL A 323 -35.61 22.14 24.98
N SER A 324 -35.10 21.89 26.19
CA SER A 324 -35.98 21.80 27.35
C SER A 324 -36.89 23.04 27.41
N PRO A 325 -38.18 22.91 27.76
CA PRO A 325 -39.12 24.05 27.78
C PRO A 325 -38.67 25.15 28.76
N LYS A 326 -37.81 24.82 29.74
CA LYS A 326 -37.14 25.79 30.61
C LYS A 326 -36.11 26.64 29.88
N ALA A 327 -35.34 26.07 28.95
CA ALA A 327 -34.38 26.81 28.16
C ALA A 327 -35.07 27.77 27.17
N LEU A 328 -36.21 27.38 26.60
CA LEU A 328 -37.03 28.28 25.77
C LEU A 328 -37.63 29.45 26.58
N LYS A 329 -37.93 29.23 27.86
CA LYS A 329 -38.46 30.26 28.77
C LYS A 329 -37.38 31.05 29.51
N ALA A 330 -36.11 30.70 29.36
CA ALA A 330 -35.01 31.35 30.08
C ALA A 330 -34.76 32.75 29.52
N LYS A 331 -34.96 33.77 30.35
CA LYS A 331 -34.57 35.15 30.04
C LYS A 331 -33.08 35.34 30.34
N ALA A 332 -32.37 36.03 29.45
CA ALA A 332 -30.97 36.39 29.68
C ALA A 332 -30.84 37.24 30.96
N THR A 333 -29.81 36.98 31.77
CA THR A 333 -29.53 37.80 32.96
C THR A 333 -29.08 39.19 32.52
N PRO A 334 -29.32 40.25 33.33
CA PRO A 334 -28.98 41.63 32.97
C PRO A 334 -27.50 41.81 32.64
N ARG A 335 -26.62 41.03 33.28
CA ARG A 335 -25.18 41.02 32.99
C ARG A 335 -24.86 40.48 31.58
N ILE A 336 -25.56 39.45 31.12
CA ILE A 336 -25.38 38.92 29.76
C ILE A 336 -25.84 39.95 28.73
N LEU A 337 -26.93 40.66 29.02
CA LEU A 337 -27.40 41.78 28.18
C LEU A 337 -26.38 42.92 28.10
N GLN A 338 -25.74 43.28 29.22
CA GLN A 338 -24.67 44.29 29.24
C GLN A 338 -23.43 43.86 28.44
N LEU A 339 -23.04 42.58 28.53
CA LEU A 339 -21.89 42.06 27.77
C LEU A 339 -22.17 41.90 26.27
N ALA A 340 -23.44 41.67 25.91
CA ALA A 340 -23.87 41.56 24.52
C ALA A 340 -23.92 42.91 23.81
N GLN A 341 -23.87 44.03 24.55
CA GLN A 341 -23.75 45.35 23.93
C GLN A 341 -22.38 45.46 23.25
N PRO A 342 -22.33 45.88 21.97
CA PRO A 342 -21.07 46.07 21.27
C PRO A 342 -20.24 47.10 22.01
N ARG A 343 -18.96 46.79 22.24
CA ARG A 343 -18.01 47.79 22.70
C ARG A 343 -17.83 48.80 21.58
N ILE A 344 -18.35 50.01 21.82
CA ILE A 344 -18.08 51.16 20.97
C ILE A 344 -16.56 51.41 21.07
N LEU A 345 -15.87 51.26 19.94
CA LEU A 345 -14.43 51.51 19.79
C LEU A 345 -14.17 52.97 19.46
#